data_AF-A0A2D5QFK6-F1
#
_entry.id   AF-A0A2D5QFK6-F1
#
_cell.length_a   1.000
_cell.length_b   1.000
_cell.length_c   1.000
_cell.angle_alpha   90.00
_cell.angle_beta   90.00
_cell.angle_gamma   90.00
#
_symmetry.space_group_name_H-M   'P 1'
#
loop_
_entity.id
_entity.type
_entity.pdbx_description
1 polymer ?
#
loop_
_entity_poly.entity_id
_entity_poly.type
_entity_poly.pdbx_seq_one_letter_code
_entity_poly.pdbx_strand_id
1 'polypeptide(L)' 'MQKKSDYHNKNTLKPNFWTIVLSILAAFIGVQSDKNRARDFKHGNIYNFIIAGIIFTIIFIIFVTTVVSSVINN' A
#
# COMPACT_ATOMS: atom_id res chain seq x y z
N MET A 1 8.36 -36.54 -5.30
CA MET A 1 8.75 -35.32 -4.56
C MET A 1 9.03 -34.20 -5.55
N GLN A 2 7.99 -33.49 -6.02
CA GLN A 2 8.08 -32.41 -7.02
C GLN A 2 7.09 -31.29 -6.67
N LYS A 3 7.25 -30.68 -5.49
CA LYS A 3 6.46 -29.50 -5.11
C LYS A 3 7.32 -28.51 -4.33
N LYS A 4 8.49 -28.18 -4.89
CA LYS A 4 9.45 -27.24 -4.30
C LYS A 4 10.18 -26.39 -5.35
N SER A 5 9.62 -26.25 -6.55
CA SER A 5 10.19 -25.43 -7.65
C SER A 5 9.56 -24.04 -7.79
N ASP A 6 8.41 -23.78 -7.15
CA ASP A 6 7.62 -22.57 -7.46
C ASP A 6 7.71 -21.47 -6.37
N TYR A 7 8.69 -21.59 -5.47
CA TYR A 7 8.91 -20.66 -4.36
C TYR A 7 10.07 -19.68 -4.60
N HIS A 8 10.59 -19.59 -5.83
CA HIS A 8 11.76 -18.77 -6.11
C HIS A 8 11.67 -17.96 -7.42
N ASN A 9 10.62 -17.13 -7.56
CA ASN A 9 10.68 -15.95 -8.44
C ASN A 9 9.59 -14.91 -8.10
N LYS A 10 9.58 -14.40 -6.86
CA LYS A 10 8.61 -13.37 -6.44
C LYS A 10 9.27 -12.11 -5.86
N ASN A 11 10.60 -12.05 -5.89
CA ASN A 11 11.38 -11.02 -5.19
C ASN A 11 12.20 -10.13 -6.15
N THR A 12 12.07 -10.28 -7.46
CA THR A 12 12.84 -9.51 -8.47
C THR A 12 11.95 -8.70 -9.41
N LEU A 13 10.64 -8.86 -9.33
CA LEU A 13 9.67 -8.16 -10.16
C LEU A 13 9.26 -6.88 -9.45
N LYS A 14 9.25 -5.77 -10.19
CA LYS A 14 8.81 -4.45 -9.72
C LYS A 14 7.48 -4.59 -8.97
N PRO A 15 7.30 -3.91 -7.82
CA PRO A 15 6.06 -4.02 -7.06
C PRO A 15 4.88 -3.63 -7.95
N ASN A 16 3.92 -4.55 -8.08
CA ASN A 16 2.69 -4.32 -8.83
C ASN A 16 1.79 -3.34 -8.05
N PHE A 17 0.87 -2.65 -8.73
CA PHE A 17 -0.05 -1.68 -8.15
C PHE A 17 -0.73 -2.19 -6.86
N TRP A 18 -1.27 -3.41 -6.89
CA TRP A 18 -1.90 -4.05 -5.73
C TRP A 18 -0.94 -4.28 -4.56
N THR A 19 0.33 -4.56 -4.85
CA THR A 19 1.34 -4.74 -3.80
C THR A 19 1.61 -3.41 -3.09
N ILE A 20 1.65 -2.30 -3.83
CA ILE A 20 1.83 -0.96 -3.28
C ILE A 20 0.62 -0.59 -2.40
N VAL A 21 -0.61 -0.83 -2.88
CA VAL A 21 -1.83 -0.58 -2.11
C VAL A 21 -1.83 -1.36 -0.79
N LEU A 22 -1.53 -2.67 -0.82
CA LEU A 22 -1.46 -3.50 0.39
C LEU A 22 -0.36 -3.05 1.35
N SER A 23 0.80 -2.66 0.83
CA SER A 23 1.90 -2.13 1.65
C SER A 23 1.49 -0.81 2.34
N ILE A 24 0.81 0.09 1.63
CA ILE A 24 0.31 1.35 2.18
C ILE A 24 -0.74 1.10 3.26
N LEU A 25 -1.72 0.22 3.01
CA LEU A 25 -2.73 -0.15 4.01
C LEU A 25 -2.10 -0.79 5.26
N ALA A 26 -1.14 -1.70 5.08
CA ALA A 26 -0.42 -2.31 6.20
C ALA A 26 0.37 -1.26 7.01
N ALA A 27 0.97 -0.27 6.34
CA ALA A 27 1.65 0.84 7.00
C ALA A 27 0.67 1.75 7.77
N PHE A 28 -0.49 2.06 7.19
CA PHE A 28 -1.54 2.85 7.85
C PHE A 28 -2.10 2.17 9.11
N ILE A 29 -2.29 0.85 9.06
CA ILE A 29 -2.71 0.06 10.23
C ILE A 29 -1.56 -0.08 11.26
N GLY A 30 -0.31 0.16 10.84
CA GLY A 30 0.88 0.01 11.67
C GLY A 30 1.44 -1.43 11.73
N VAL A 31 0.88 -2.36 10.94
CA VAL A 31 1.29 -3.77 10.88
C VAL A 31 2.26 -4.07 9.73
N GLN A 32 3.07 -3.08 9.35
CA GLN A 32 4.03 -3.24 8.26
C GLN A 32 5.17 -4.20 8.64
N SER A 33 5.21 -5.37 7.99
CA SER A 33 6.31 -6.33 8.16
C SER A 33 7.62 -5.84 7.53
N ASP A 34 8.75 -6.19 8.15
CA ASP A 34 10.09 -5.91 7.62
C ASP A 34 10.32 -6.45 6.20
N LYS A 35 9.69 -7.58 5.84
CA LYS A 35 9.79 -8.13 4.48
C LYS A 35 9.13 -7.22 3.45
N ASN A 36 7.96 -6.66 3.77
CA ASN A 36 7.26 -5.71 2.90
C ASN A 36 8.08 -4.43 2.79
N ARG A 37 8.55 -3.92 3.94
CA ARG A 37 9.43 -2.75 4.01
C ARG A 37 10.67 -2.93 3.12
N ALA A 38 11.46 -3.97 3.35
CA ALA A 38 12.67 -4.24 2.58
C ALA A 38 12.39 -4.41 1.08
N ARG A 39 11.28 -5.05 0.69
CA ARG A 39 10.87 -5.15 -0.71
C ARG A 39 10.56 -3.78 -1.30
N ASP A 40 9.79 -2.97 -0.59
CA ASP A 40 9.30 -1.67 -1.03
C ASP A 40 10.46 -0.67 -1.20
N PHE A 41 11.47 -0.72 -0.32
CA PHE A 41 12.69 0.09 -0.42
C PHE A 41 13.73 -0.44 -1.42
N LYS A 42 13.81 -1.77 -1.62
CA LYS A 42 14.82 -2.37 -2.50
C LYS A 42 14.40 -2.42 -3.97
N HIS A 43 13.10 -2.57 -4.24
CA HIS A 43 12.56 -2.78 -5.59
C HIS A 43 11.59 -1.68 -6.03
N GLY A 44 11.12 -0.85 -5.10
CA GLY A 44 10.26 0.30 -5.38
C GLY A 44 11.01 1.62 -5.27
N ASN A 45 10.55 2.63 -6.00
CA ASN A 45 10.99 4.00 -5.78
C ASN A 45 10.21 4.59 -4.59
N ILE A 46 10.92 5.10 -3.58
CA ILE A 46 10.33 5.77 -2.41
C ILE A 46 9.29 6.83 -2.79
N TYR A 47 9.53 7.59 -3.88
CA TYR A 47 8.63 8.64 -4.32
C TYR A 47 7.24 8.11 -4.69
N ASN A 48 7.15 6.87 -5.22
CA ASN A 48 5.86 6.26 -5.54
C ASN A 48 5.01 6.05 -4.28
N PHE A 49 5.63 5.68 -3.16
CA PHE A 49 4.93 5.49 -1.89
C PHE A 49 4.51 6.83 -1.27
N ILE A 50 5.35 7.86 -1.36
CA ILE A 50 5.03 9.21 -0.88
C ILE A 50 3.85 9.79 -1.66
N ILE A 51 3.90 9.74 -2.99
CA ILE A 51 2.83 10.24 -3.86
C ILE A 51 1.53 9.48 -3.58
N ALA A 52 1.58 8.15 -3.48
CA ALA A 52 0.41 7.35 -3.17
C ALA A 52 -0.17 7.67 -1.77
N GLY A 53 0.68 7.92 -0.76
CA GLY A 53 0.25 8.36 0.57
C GLY A 53 -0.42 9.73 0.56
N ILE A 54 0.10 10.70 -0.21
CA ILE A 54 -0.52 12.03 -0.36
C ILE A 54 -1.88 11.91 -1.03
N ILE A 55 -1.97 11.17 -2.14
CA ILE A 55 -3.24 10.94 -2.85
C ILE A 55 -4.27 10.31 -1.92
N PHE A 56 -3.88 9.26 -1.18
CA PHE A 56 -4.76 8.61 -0.21
C PHE A 56 -5.24 9.59 0.86
N THR A 57 -4.36 10.44 1.39
CA THR A 57 -4.71 11.43 2.43
C THR A 57 -5.73 12.45 1.91
N ILE A 58 -5.55 12.95 0.68
CA ILE A 58 -6.52 13.88 0.07
C ILE A 58 -7.89 13.21 -0.09
N ILE A 59 -7.91 11.98 -0.61
CA ILE A 59 -9.15 11.20 -0.76
C ILE A 59 -9.82 10.98 0.60
N PHE A 60 -9.05 10.64 1.63
CA PHE A 60 -9.56 10.42 2.98
C PHE A 60 -10.20 11.68 3.57
N ILE A 61 -9.58 12.85 3.39
CA ILE A 61 -10.15 14.13 3.84
C ILE A 61 -11.48 14.40 3.14
N ILE A 62 -11.55 14.26 1.81
CA ILE A 62 -12.78 14.46 1.03
C ILE A 62 -13.88 13.49 1.48
N PHE A 63 -13.51 12.23 1.75
CA PHE A 63 -14.43 11.23 2.23
C PHE A 63 -15.02 11.61 3.59
N VAL A 64 -14.17 11.97 4.56
CA VAL A 64 -14.62 12.39 5.91
C VAL A 64 -15.50 13.64 5.82
N THR A 65 -15.09 14.66 5.07
CA THR A 65 -15.88 15.90 4.96
C THR A 65 -17.22 15.67 4.29
N THR A 66 -17.29 14.80 3.27
CA THR A 66 -18.54 14.40 2.62
C THR A 66 -19.47 13.68 3.59
N VAL A 67 -18.95 12.69 4.34
CA VAL A 67 -19.73 11.93 5.32
C VAL A 67 -20.28 12.87 6.40
N VAL A 68 -19.43 13.70 6.99
CA VAL A 68 -19.84 14.66 8.04
C VAL A 68 -20.89 15.64 7.51
N SER A 69 -20.68 16.18 6.31
CA SER A 69 -21.64 17.11 5.70
C SER A 69 -22.97 16.43 5.39
N SER A 70 -22.96 15.18 4.93
CA SER A 70 -24.17 14.39 4.69
C SER A 70 -24.96 14.10 5.96
N VAL A 71 -24.28 13.94 7.10
CA VAL A 71 -24.92 13.71 8.40
C VAL A 71 -25.50 15.00 8.96
N ILE A 72 -24.80 16.13 8.83
CA ILE A 72 -25.27 17.44 9.32
C ILE A 72 -26.45 17.97 8.48
N ASN A 73 -26.42 17.73 7.17
CA ASN A 73 -27.44 18.24 6.24
C ASN A 73 -28.69 17.34 6.14
N ASN A 74 -28.85 16.40 7.08
CA ASN A 74 -30.00 15.50 7.20
C ASN A 74 -30.66 15.69 8.57
#